data_AF-A0A2R7MCJ6-F1
#
_entry.id   AF-A0A2R7MCJ6-F1
#
_cell.length_a   1.000
_cell.length_b   1.000
_cell.length_c   1.000
_cell.angle_alpha   90.00
_cell.angle_beta   90.00
_cell.angle_gamma   90.00
#
_symmetry.space_group_name_H-M   'P 1'
#
loop_
_entity.id
_entity.type
_entity.pdbx_description
1 polymer ?
#
loop_
_entity_poly.entity_id
_entity_poly.type
_entity_poly.pdbx_seq_one_letter_code
_entity_poly.pdbx_strand_id
1 'polypeptide(L)'
;MKRLNHRNILYGIASLTLVSCAVPKVTELKKAQELPEEIIKADKNKSPDEFQQINLKAYFTDPNLLELFDKVVQANPDFQIAQQRVEIANSFLQRSKMDLLPSLEVGVEASGNRYGKYTMEGVGNYDTNLSPNITENQKINRDFTPNYWVGAR
;
A
#
# COMPACT_ATOMS: atom_id res chain seq x y z
N MET A 1 -4.33 -44.13 -4.89
CA MET A 1 -4.23 -42.72 -4.45
C MET A 1 -3.24 -42.64 -3.29
N LYS A 2 -2.01 -42.15 -3.54
CA LYS A 2 -0.97 -42.06 -2.49
C LYS A 2 -1.41 -41.00 -1.47
N ARG A 3 -1.53 -41.39 -0.20
CA ARG A 3 -1.86 -40.48 0.92
C ARG A 3 -0.76 -39.43 1.00
N LEU A 4 -1.11 -38.19 0.70
CA LEU A 4 -0.19 -37.07 0.72
C LEU A 4 0.08 -36.70 2.18
N ASN A 5 1.32 -36.90 2.64
CA ASN A 5 1.70 -36.66 4.03
C ASN A 5 1.74 -35.14 4.31
N HIS A 6 0.64 -34.58 4.83
CA HIS A 6 0.49 -33.15 5.16
C HIS A 6 1.62 -32.61 6.04
N ARG A 7 2.23 -33.47 6.87
CA ARG A 7 3.38 -33.13 7.70
C ARG A 7 4.62 -32.74 6.88
N ASN A 8 4.86 -33.41 5.75
CA ASN A 8 6.00 -33.10 4.88
C ASN A 8 5.75 -31.82 4.05
N ILE A 9 4.49 -31.51 3.75
CA ILE A 9 4.11 -30.25 3.09
C ILE A 9 4.30 -29.07 4.03
N LEU A 10 3.89 -29.21 5.30
CA LEU A 10 4.12 -28.20 6.34
C LEU A 10 5.61 -27.89 6.52
N TYR A 11 6.47 -28.91 6.55
CA TYR A 11 7.92 -28.70 6.61
C TYR A 11 8.48 -28.04 5.33
N GLY A 12 7.94 -28.37 4.16
CA GLY A 12 8.29 -27.72 2.90
C GLY A 12 7.97 -26.22 2.89
N ILE A 13 6.77 -25.84 3.32
CA ILE A 13 6.33 -24.44 3.41
C ILE A 13 7.19 -23.66 4.41
N ALA A 14 7.47 -24.24 5.58
CA ALA A 14 8.34 -23.61 6.59
C ALA A 14 9.79 -23.40 6.10
N SER A 15 10.30 -24.30 5.25
CA SER A 15 11.63 -24.14 4.66
C SER A 15 11.69 -23.02 3.60
N LEU A 16 10.61 -22.84 2.84
CA LEU A 16 10.54 -21.83 1.77
C LEU A 16 10.43 -20.39 2.32
N THR A 17 9.83 -20.21 3.51
CA THR A 17 9.76 -18.91 4.19
C THR A 17 11.11 -18.41 4.73
N LEU A 18 12.12 -19.28 4.84
CA LEU A 18 13.44 -18.89 5.36
C LEU A 18 14.38 -18.27 4.32
N VAL A 19 14.04 -18.31 3.03
CA VAL A 19 14.94 -17.90 1.92
C VAL A 19 14.58 -16.55 1.30
N SER A 20 13.39 -15.97 1.56
CA SER A 20 12.95 -14.73 0.87
C SER A 20 13.40 -13.41 1.53
N CYS A 21 14.36 -13.44 2.46
CA CYS A 21 14.75 -12.24 3.21
C CYS A 21 15.78 -11.41 2.41
N ALA A 22 15.30 -10.54 1.53
CA ALA A 22 16.12 -9.48 0.95
C ALA A 22 16.07 -8.26 1.88
N VAL A 23 17.21 -7.92 2.50
CA VAL A 23 17.33 -6.75 3.37
C VAL A 23 17.42 -5.49 2.50
N PRO A 24 16.61 -4.44 2.76
CA PRO A 24 16.75 -3.17 2.05
C PRO A 24 18.16 -2.61 2.30
N LYS A 25 18.91 -2.38 1.22
CA LYS A 25 20.22 -1.74 1.31
C LYS A 25 20.02 -0.33 1.86
N VAL A 26 20.63 -0.05 3.01
CA VAL A 26 20.66 1.28 3.61
C VAL A 26 21.33 2.21 2.61
N THR A 27 20.55 3.11 2.02
CA THR A 27 21.10 4.20 1.19
C THR A 27 22.01 5.03 2.08
N GLU A 28 23.28 5.17 1.71
CA GLU A 28 24.19 6.12 2.35
C GLU A 28 23.51 7.49 2.40
N LEU A 29 23.43 8.08 3.59
CA LEU A 29 22.96 9.45 3.76
C LEU A 29 23.75 10.32 2.79
N LYS A 30 23.05 11.03 1.90
CA LYS A 30 23.66 11.88 0.88
C LYS A 30 24.66 12.81 1.57
N LYS A 31 25.96 12.51 1.44
CA LYS A 31 27.04 13.32 2.02
C LYS A 31 26.85 14.75 1.51
N ALA A 32 26.68 15.70 2.43
CA ALA A 32 26.53 17.10 2.07
C ALA A 32 27.74 17.53 1.24
N GLN A 33 27.50 18.30 0.19
CA GLN A 33 28.57 18.85 -0.61
C GLN A 33 29.40 19.80 0.26
N GLU A 34 30.71 19.61 0.26
CA GLU A 34 31.62 20.44 1.05
C GLU A 34 31.54 21.88 0.53
N LEU A 35 31.11 22.79 1.41
CA LEU A 35 31.02 24.22 1.12
C LEU A 35 32.45 24.80 1.04
N PRO A 36 32.72 25.79 0.17
CA PRO A 36 34.01 26.46 0.14
C PRO A 36 34.35 27.10 1.50
N GLU A 37 35.55 26.82 2.02
CA GLU A 37 36.01 27.28 3.33
C GLU A 37 36.09 28.82 3.46
N GLU A 38 36.09 29.55 2.34
CA GLU A 38 36.31 31.01 2.32
C GLU A 38 35.06 31.87 2.55
N ILE A 39 33.83 31.33 2.45
CA ILE A 39 32.62 32.17 2.46
C ILE A 39 32.25 32.65 3.87
N ILE A 40 32.72 31.97 4.91
CA ILE A 40 32.52 32.37 6.29
C ILE A 40 33.90 32.47 6.93
N LYS A 41 34.37 33.68 7.21
CA LYS A 41 35.41 33.88 8.24
C LYS A 41 34.78 33.52 9.59
N ALA A 42 34.54 32.23 9.80
CA ALA A 42 34.11 31.69 11.06
C ALA A 42 35.24 31.96 12.03
N ASP A 43 34.90 32.62 13.13
CA ASP A 43 35.80 32.80 14.25
C ASP A 43 36.37 31.41 14.60
N LYS A 44 37.69 31.22 14.45
CA LYS A 44 38.37 29.91 14.58
C LYS A 44 38.18 29.26 15.95
N ASN A 45 37.58 29.99 16.89
CA ASN A 45 37.29 29.60 18.26
C ASN A 45 35.86 29.05 18.46
N LYS A 46 35.00 29.05 17.44
CA LYS A 46 33.65 28.46 17.51
C LYS A 46 33.59 27.17 16.69
N SER A 47 33.30 26.06 17.36
CA SER A 47 33.08 24.77 16.71
C SER A 47 31.96 24.85 15.67
N PRO A 48 32.12 24.29 14.45
CA PRO A 48 31.07 24.26 13.43
C PRO A 48 29.76 23.61 13.87
N ASP A 49 29.81 22.78 14.92
CA ASP A 49 28.67 22.04 15.46
C ASP A 49 27.76 22.85 16.39
N GLU A 50 28.13 24.07 16.79
CA GLU A 50 27.26 24.91 17.62
C GLU A 50 26.26 25.72 16.77
N PHE A 51 25.34 25.02 16.10
CA PHE A 51 24.10 25.67 15.68
C PHE A 51 23.24 25.93 16.92
N GLN A 52 23.39 27.12 17.52
CA GLN A 52 22.53 27.54 18.62
C GLN A 52 21.14 27.86 18.06
N GLN A 53 20.17 27.00 18.36
CA GLN A 53 18.77 27.22 18.01
C GLN A 53 18.30 28.54 18.65
N ILE A 54 18.07 29.56 17.83
CA ILE A 54 17.60 30.85 18.30
C ILE A 54 16.14 30.71 18.73
N ASN A 55 15.86 30.97 20.00
CA ASN A 55 14.49 31.16 20.47
C ASN A 55 14.03 32.57 20.08
N LEU A 56 13.16 32.67 19.07
CA LEU A 56 12.67 33.95 18.57
C LEU A 56 12.01 34.81 19.65
N LYS A 57 11.32 34.18 20.63
CA LYS A 57 10.70 34.90 21.76
C LYS A 57 11.73 35.47 22.73
N ALA A 58 12.91 34.87 22.82
CA ALA A 58 14.03 35.38 23.63
C ALA A 58 14.92 36.36 22.85
N TYR A 59 14.84 36.35 21.52
CA TYR A 59 15.64 37.19 20.63
C TYR A 59 15.02 38.57 20.42
N PHE A 60 13.70 38.64 20.23
CA PHE A 60 13.00 39.91 20.05
C PHE A 60 12.55 40.48 21.40
N THR A 61 12.86 41.76 21.64
CA THR A 61 12.54 42.49 22.88
C THR A 61 11.27 43.34 22.78
N ASP A 62 10.74 43.56 21.58
CA ASP A 62 9.53 44.38 21.35
C ASP A 62 8.25 43.57 21.65
N PRO A 63 7.45 43.98 22.65
CA PRO A 63 6.22 43.27 23.00
C PRO A 63 5.16 43.32 21.89
N ASN A 64 5.09 44.40 21.09
CA ASN A 64 4.11 44.52 20.02
C ASN A 64 4.44 43.56 18.87
N LEU A 65 5.73 43.40 18.56
CA LEU A 65 6.21 42.47 17.54
C LEU A 65 5.91 41.02 17.93
N LEU A 66 6.11 40.67 19.21
CA LEU A 66 5.79 39.34 19.73
C LEU A 66 4.29 39.04 19.66
N GLU A 67 3.43 40.02 19.96
CA GLU A 67 1.97 39.86 19.84
C GLU A 67 1.53 39.64 18.37
N LEU A 68 2.10 40.40 17.44
CA LEU A 68 1.86 40.21 16.01
C LEU A 68 2.32 38.83 15.53
N PHE A 69 3.50 38.38 15.99
CA PHE A 69 4.02 37.07 15.67
C PHE A 69 3.06 35.95 16.12
N ASP A 70 2.60 35.98 17.37
CA ASP A 70 1.69 34.96 17.90
C ASP A 70 0.34 34.96 17.13
N LYS A 71 -0.18 36.14 16.73
CA LYS A 71 -1.39 36.24 15.90
C LYS A 71 -1.19 35.65 14.50
N VAL A 72 -0.07 35.96 13.85
CA VAL A 72 0.22 35.48 12.49
C VAL A 72 0.45 33.99 12.48
N VAL A 73 1.25 33.44 13.41
CA VAL A 73 1.57 32.00 13.43
C VAL A 73 0.33 31.14 13.63
N GLN A 74 -0.60 31.53 14.52
CA GLN A 74 -1.81 30.75 14.79
C GLN A 74 -2.78 30.75 13.59
N ALA A 75 -2.87 31.86 12.87
CA ALA A 75 -3.80 32.02 11.75
C ALA A 75 -3.17 31.76 10.37
N ASN A 76 -1.88 31.39 10.29
CA ASN A 76 -1.19 31.24 9.01
C ASN A 76 -1.64 29.96 8.28
N PRO A 77 -2.29 30.07 7.10
CA PRO A 77 -2.70 28.91 6.33
C PRO A 77 -1.51 28.08 5.83
N ASP A 78 -0.33 28.67 5.61
CA ASP A 78 0.85 27.92 5.16
C ASP A 78 1.32 26.91 6.22
N PHE A 79 1.24 27.27 7.52
CA PHE A 79 1.56 26.34 8.60
C PHE A 79 0.53 25.23 8.70
N GLN A 80 -0.76 25.54 8.52
CA GLN A 80 -1.82 24.53 8.48
C GLN A 80 -1.62 23.58 7.30
N ILE A 81 -1.29 24.09 6.11
CA ILE A 81 -0.98 23.30 4.93
C ILE A 81 0.26 22.43 5.18
N ALA A 82 1.31 22.97 5.78
CA ALA A 82 2.51 22.22 6.11
C ALA A 82 2.21 21.07 7.09
N GLN A 83 1.40 21.32 8.11
CA GLN A 83 0.94 20.28 9.03
C GLN A 83 0.15 19.18 8.30
N GLN A 84 -0.77 19.55 7.41
CA GLN A 84 -1.52 18.57 6.62
C GLN A 84 -0.61 17.75 5.69
N ARG A 85 0.43 18.35 5.11
CA ARG A 85 1.43 17.61 4.31
C ARG A 85 2.17 16.56 5.15
N VAL A 86 2.49 16.88 6.42
CA VAL A 86 3.09 15.91 7.34
C VAL A 86 2.11 14.77 7.63
N GLU A 87 0.84 15.07 7.89
CA GLU A 87 -0.18 14.03 8.14
C GLU A 87 -0.42 13.14 6.92
N ILE A 88 -0.42 13.72 5.72
CA ILE A 88 -0.49 12.97 4.46
C ILE A 88 0.72 12.04 4.33
N ALA A 89 1.94 12.54 4.58
CA ALA A 89 3.15 11.73 4.53
C ALA A 89 3.13 10.58 5.55
N ASN A 90 2.64 10.84 6.77
CA ASN A 90 2.46 9.83 7.81
C ASN A 90 1.43 8.75 7.39
N SER A 91 0.32 9.17 6.79
CA SER A 91 -0.71 8.26 6.29
C SER A 91 -0.19 7.37 5.15
N PHE A 92 0.60 7.93 4.23
CA PHE A 92 1.28 7.15 3.19
C PHE A 92 2.29 6.17 3.78
N LEU A 93 3.08 6.59 4.77
CA LEU A 93 4.02 5.69 5.45
C LEU A 93 3.29 4.54 6.15
N GLN A 94 2.16 4.83 6.82
CA GLN A 94 1.34 3.80 7.46
C GLN A 94 0.75 2.83 6.44
N ARG A 95 0.19 3.35 5.34
CA ARG A 95 -0.33 2.51 4.24
C ARG A 95 0.75 1.57 3.71
N SER A 96 1.93 2.11 3.36
CA SER A 96 3.04 1.30 2.85
C SER A 96 3.50 0.22 3.83
N LYS A 97 3.43 0.48 5.15
CA LYS A 97 3.71 -0.54 6.18
C LYS A 97 2.62 -1.61 6.23
N MET A 98 1.36 -1.23 6.11
CA MET A 98 0.23 -2.16 6.12
C MET A 98 0.19 -3.04 4.87
N ASP A 99 0.62 -2.53 3.72
CA ASP A 99 0.72 -3.31 2.47
C ASP A 99 1.76 -4.46 2.57
N LEU A 100 2.64 -4.44 3.57
CA LEU A 100 3.57 -5.55 3.85
C LEU A 100 2.93 -6.67 4.69
N LEU A 101 1.74 -6.44 5.25
CA LEU A 101 1.00 -7.42 6.04
C LEU A 101 0.06 -8.23 5.14
N PRO A 102 -0.25 -9.48 5.49
CA PRO A 102 -1.25 -10.26 4.76
C PRO A 102 -2.62 -9.58 4.84
N SER A 103 -3.30 -9.47 3.71
CA SER A 103 -4.69 -9.02 3.61
C SER A 103 -5.65 -10.21 3.54
N LEU A 104 -6.90 -9.98 3.94
CA LEU A 104 -8.01 -10.91 3.77
C LEU A 104 -9.16 -10.14 3.14
N GLU A 105 -9.56 -10.53 1.95
CA GLU A 105 -10.69 -9.97 1.24
C GLU A 105 -11.81 -11.01 1.19
N VAL A 106 -13.00 -10.65 1.69
CA VAL A 106 -14.19 -11.50 1.62
C VAL A 106 -15.11 -10.94 0.55
N GLY A 107 -15.57 -11.80 -0.35
CA GLY A 107 -16.38 -11.39 -1.49
C GLY A 107 -17.49 -12.35 -1.84
N VAL A 108 -18.45 -11.81 -2.59
CA VAL A 108 -19.49 -12.55 -3.27
C VAL A 108 -19.49 -12.12 -4.73
N GLU A 109 -19.59 -13.06 -5.65
CA GLU A 109 -19.71 -12.80 -7.08
C GLU A 109 -20.96 -13.51 -7.61
N ALA A 110 -21.72 -12.80 -8.43
CA ALA A 110 -22.86 -13.32 -9.15
C ALA A 110 -22.74 -12.90 -10.61
N SER A 111 -22.60 -13.87 -11.49
CA SER A 111 -22.54 -13.68 -12.93
C SER A 111 -23.45 -14.68 -13.63
N GLY A 112 -23.57 -14.59 -14.95
CA GLY A 112 -24.27 -15.62 -15.69
C GLY A 112 -24.16 -15.43 -17.18
N ASN A 113 -24.26 -16.56 -17.89
CA ASN A 113 -24.01 -16.64 -19.32
C ASN A 113 -25.31 -16.93 -20.06
N ARG A 114 -25.51 -16.20 -21.16
CA ARG A 114 -26.54 -16.50 -22.16
C ARG A 114 -25.85 -16.86 -23.46
N TYR A 115 -25.98 -18.12 -23.87
CA TYR A 115 -25.39 -18.60 -25.11
C TYR A 115 -26.23 -18.18 -26.32
N GLY A 116 -25.58 -17.69 -27.38
CA GLY A 116 -26.27 -17.35 -28.62
C GLY A 116 -26.80 -18.59 -29.33
N LYS A 117 -28.05 -18.56 -29.80
CA LYS A 117 -28.71 -19.74 -30.40
C LYS A 117 -27.94 -20.36 -31.58
N TYR A 118 -27.21 -19.54 -32.33
CA TYR A 118 -26.47 -19.96 -33.54
C TYR A 118 -24.95 -19.95 -33.34
N THR A 119 -24.46 -19.83 -32.10
CA THR A 119 -23.02 -19.98 -31.81
C THR A 119 -22.69 -21.45 -31.60
N MET A 120 -21.40 -21.79 -31.75
CA MET A 120 -20.90 -23.15 -31.51
C MET A 120 -21.33 -23.67 -30.13
N GLU A 121 -21.25 -22.83 -29.09
CA GLU A 121 -21.71 -23.14 -27.73
C GLU A 121 -23.23 -23.37 -27.66
N GLY A 122 -24.04 -22.51 -28.30
CA GLY A 122 -25.49 -22.64 -28.23
C GLY A 122 -26.04 -23.87 -28.95
N VAL A 123 -25.51 -24.19 -30.13
CA VAL A 123 -25.87 -25.41 -30.88
C VAL A 123 -25.32 -26.65 -30.17
N GLY A 124 -24.08 -26.60 -29.69
CA GLY A 124 -23.48 -27.70 -28.93
C GLY A 124 -24.25 -28.04 -27.65
N ASN A 125 -24.65 -27.03 -26.88
CA ASN A 125 -25.50 -27.21 -25.69
C ASN A 125 -26.90 -27.73 -26.04
N TYR A 126 -27.45 -27.32 -27.19
CA TYR A 126 -28.73 -27.84 -27.70
C TYR A 126 -28.65 -29.34 -27.98
N ASP A 127 -27.66 -29.77 -28.76
CA ASP A 127 -27.49 -31.17 -29.17
C ASP A 127 -27.07 -32.07 -27.99
N THR A 128 -26.22 -31.56 -27.08
CA THR A 128 -25.81 -32.30 -25.88
C THR A 128 -27.02 -32.68 -25.02
N ASN A 129 -28.01 -31.79 -24.91
CA ASN A 129 -29.23 -32.05 -24.14
C ASN A 129 -30.15 -33.14 -24.73
N LEU A 130 -29.94 -33.54 -26.00
CA LEU A 130 -30.69 -34.61 -26.67
C LEU A 130 -30.00 -35.99 -26.55
N SER A 131 -28.79 -36.02 -26.01
CA SER A 131 -27.99 -37.25 -25.93
C SER A 131 -28.60 -38.25 -24.93
N PRO A 132 -28.73 -39.55 -25.29
CA PRO A 132 -29.18 -40.58 -24.37
C PRO A 132 -28.15 -40.93 -23.29
N ASN A 133 -26.91 -40.41 -23.38
CA ASN A 133 -25.81 -40.71 -22.46
C ASN A 133 -25.71 -39.74 -21.27
N ILE A 134 -26.61 -38.76 -21.16
CA ILE A 134 -26.62 -37.79 -20.07
C ILE A 134 -27.84 -37.96 -19.16
N THR A 135 -27.64 -37.68 -17.88
CA THR A 135 -28.70 -37.64 -16.87
C THR A 135 -29.37 -36.25 -16.83
N GLU A 136 -30.54 -36.15 -16.20
CA GLU A 136 -31.23 -34.85 -16.02
C GLU A 136 -30.34 -33.79 -15.36
N ASN A 137 -29.46 -34.18 -14.43
CA ASN A 137 -28.53 -33.28 -13.76
C ASN A 137 -27.37 -32.79 -14.64
N GLN A 138 -27.17 -33.41 -15.81
CA GLN A 138 -26.12 -33.04 -16.77
C GLN A 138 -26.68 -32.19 -17.92
N LYS A 139 -27.98 -31.92 -17.95
CA LYS A 139 -28.58 -31.04 -18.95
C LYS A 139 -28.20 -29.59 -18.67
N ILE A 140 -27.81 -28.89 -19.72
CA ILE A 140 -27.35 -27.52 -19.67
C ILE A 140 -28.54 -26.56 -19.84
N ASN A 141 -28.66 -25.55 -18.97
CA ASN A 141 -29.68 -24.51 -19.12
C ASN A 141 -29.41 -23.69 -20.39
N ARG A 142 -30.43 -23.52 -21.24
CA ARG A 142 -30.30 -22.85 -22.54
C ARG A 142 -30.66 -21.36 -22.53
N ASP A 143 -31.33 -20.89 -21.48
CA ASP A 143 -31.79 -19.50 -21.40
C ASP A 143 -30.78 -18.63 -20.64
N PHE A 144 -30.44 -19.04 -19.42
CA PHE A 144 -29.49 -18.33 -18.57
C PHE A 144 -28.79 -19.30 -17.62
N THR A 145 -27.47 -19.32 -17.67
CA THR A 145 -26.64 -20.14 -16.78
C THR A 145 -26.03 -19.24 -15.70
N PRO A 146 -26.61 -19.18 -14.48
CA PRO A 146 -26.05 -18.40 -13.41
C PRO A 146 -24.76 -19.02 -12.88
N ASN A 147 -23.88 -18.16 -12.38
CA ASN A 147 -22.66 -18.51 -11.67
C ASN A 147 -22.61 -17.68 -10.39
N TYR A 148 -22.43 -18.35 -9.25
CA TYR A 148 -22.32 -17.70 -7.95
C TYR A 148 -21.06 -18.18 -7.25
N TRP A 149 -20.31 -17.24 -6.69
CA TRP A 149 -19.14 -17.51 -5.88
C TRP A 149 -19.25 -16.75 -4.56
N VAL A 150 -18.86 -17.41 -3.47
CA VAL A 150 -18.73 -16.82 -2.15
C VAL A 150 -17.44 -17.35 -1.58
N GLY A 151 -16.54 -16.46 -1.17
CA GLY A 151 -15.25 -16.88 -0.67
C GLY A 151 -14.44 -15.74 -0.08
N ALA A 152 -13.24 -16.09 0.35
CA ALA A 152 -12.25 -15.14 0.81
C ALA A 152 -10.92 -15.41 0.09
N ARG A 153 -10.17 -14.35 -0.23
CA ARG A 153 -8.86 -14.40 -0.88
C ARG A 153 -7.88 -13.42 -0.28
#